data_AF-A0A8J6DWC9-F1
#
_entry.id   AF-A0A8J6DWC9-F1
#
_cell.length_a   1.000
_cell.length_b   1.000
_cell.length_c   1.000
_cell.angle_alpha   90.00
_cell.angle_beta   90.00
_cell.angle_gamma   90.00
#
_symmetry.space_group_name_H-M   'P 1'
#
loop_
_entity.id
_entity.type
_entity.pdbx_description
1 polymer ?
#
loop_
_entity_poly.entity_id
_entity_poly.type
_entity_poly.pdbx_seq_one_letter_code
_entity_poly.pdbx_strand_id
1 'polypeptide(L)'
;MSMTSSVRGLLRLLRARRAYNLEMQKGNVFTLVLMIILFSFPALVEWIAAVTIAAGTAAIGYLAYKRFYSKDHRNKSMVNLHIQKDNPKIVHAFDMEDLGDKAVYCRCWRSKKFPFCDGAHTKHNEETGDNVGPLIIKKKET
;
A
#
# COMPACT_ATOMS: atom_id res chain seq x y z
N MET A 1 -2.68 61.30 -27.50
CA MET A 1 -1.47 61.30 -26.63
C MET A 1 -1.27 59.90 -26.05
N SER A 2 -0.28 59.16 -26.55
CA SER A 2 0.07 57.82 -26.07
C SER A 2 0.97 57.92 -24.84
N MET A 3 0.52 57.43 -23.69
CA MET A 3 1.37 57.32 -22.50
C MET A 3 2.38 56.17 -22.69
N THR A 4 3.66 56.51 -22.58
CA THR A 4 4.80 55.58 -22.72
C THR A 4 4.74 54.45 -21.68
N SER A 5 5.32 53.30 -22.02
CA SER A 5 5.36 52.09 -21.17
C SER A 5 5.93 52.35 -19.77
N SER A 6 6.86 53.29 -19.64
CA SER A 6 7.49 53.72 -18.39
C SER A 6 6.50 54.31 -17.39
N VAL A 7 5.56 55.16 -17.85
CA VAL A 7 4.60 55.81 -16.95
C VAL A 7 3.54 54.83 -16.44
N ARG A 8 3.20 53.79 -17.22
CA ARG A 8 2.32 52.71 -16.76
C ARG A 8 2.97 51.84 -15.68
N GLY A 9 4.28 51.61 -15.79
CA GLY A 9 5.06 50.90 -14.76
C GLY A 9 5.09 51.67 -13.44
N LEU A 10 5.38 52.97 -13.50
CA LEU A 10 5.39 53.84 -12.33
C LEU A 10 4.00 53.93 -11.67
N LEU A 11 2.93 54.01 -12.47
CA LEU A 11 1.56 54.07 -11.94
C LEU A 11 1.14 52.75 -11.27
N ARG A 12 1.61 51.59 -11.75
CA ARG A 12 1.40 50.29 -11.09
C ARG A 12 2.14 50.21 -9.76
N LEU A 13 3.39 50.66 -9.71
CA LEU A 13 4.19 50.70 -8.49
C LEU A 13 3.61 51.66 -7.44
N LEU A 14 3.12 52.83 -7.86
CA LEU A 14 2.48 53.79 -6.97
C LEU A 14 1.13 53.29 -6.42
N ARG A 15 0.35 52.56 -7.23
CA ARG A 15 -0.88 51.90 -6.75
C ARG A 15 -0.59 50.77 -5.77
N ALA A 16 0.42 49.93 -6.04
CA ALA A 16 0.87 48.89 -5.12
C ALA A 16 1.38 49.48 -3.80
N ARG A 17 2.12 50.59 -3.88
CA ARG A 17 2.61 51.34 -2.70
C ARG A 17 1.47 51.95 -1.87
N ARG A 18 0.41 52.44 -2.53
CA ARG A 18 -0.78 52.98 -1.84
C ARG A 18 -1.60 51.87 -1.17
N ALA A 19 -1.74 50.71 -1.82
CA ALA A 19 -2.40 49.54 -1.23
C ALA A 19 -1.63 48.98 -0.02
N TYR A 20 -0.30 48.88 -0.12
CA TYR A 20 0.57 48.49 1.00
C TYR A 20 0.45 49.44 2.20
N ASN A 21 0.45 50.76 1.97
CA ASN A 21 0.29 51.76 3.04
C ASN A 21 -1.11 51.72 3.70
N LEU A 22 -2.16 51.39 2.95
CA LEU A 22 -3.52 51.22 3.48
C LEU A 22 -3.67 49.93 4.31
N GLU A 23 -2.97 48.86 3.94
CA GLU A 23 -2.93 47.60 4.70
C GLU A 23 -2.07 47.75 5.98
N MET A 24 -0.97 48.51 5.91
CA MET A 24 -0.12 48.88 7.05
C MET A 24 -0.88 49.64 8.15
N GLN A 25 -1.87 50.45 7.78
CA GLN A 25 -2.63 51.23 8.76
C GLN A 25 -3.65 50.40 9.55
N LYS A 26 -3.85 49.12 9.20
CA LYS A 26 -4.70 48.16 9.93
C LYS A 26 -3.88 47.12 10.72
N GLY A 27 -2.56 47.19 10.68
CA GLY A 27 -1.66 46.10 11.07
C GLY A 27 -1.26 46.09 12.54
N ASN A 28 -1.61 45.00 13.23
CA ASN A 28 -1.02 44.60 14.51
C ASN A 28 0.53 44.58 14.39
N VAL A 29 1.26 45.10 15.39
CA VAL A 29 2.74 45.14 15.38
C VAL A 29 3.34 43.75 15.12
N PHE A 30 2.63 42.70 15.54
CA PHE A 30 2.98 41.31 15.28
C PHE A 30 3.04 40.95 13.79
N THR A 31 2.07 41.40 12.98
CA THR A 31 2.09 41.14 11.52
C THR A 31 3.18 41.94 10.83
N LEU A 32 3.51 43.14 11.31
CA LEU A 32 4.60 43.94 10.76
C LEU A 32 5.98 43.31 11.04
N VAL A 33 6.21 42.85 12.27
CA VAL A 33 7.45 42.15 12.67
C VAL A 33 7.60 40.83 11.91
N LEU A 34 6.50 40.07 11.75
CA LEU A 34 6.49 38.84 10.97
C LEU A 34 6.85 39.10 9.49
N MET A 35 6.29 40.14 8.88
CA MET A 35 6.63 40.52 7.49
C MET A 35 8.09 40.96 7.33
N ILE A 36 8.66 41.68 8.31
CA ILE A 36 10.07 42.12 8.28
C ILE A 36 11.04 40.93 8.41
N ILE A 37 10.73 39.94 9.27
CA ILE A 37 11.53 38.71 9.39
C ILE A 37 11.46 37.89 8.10
N LEU A 38 10.27 37.77 7.50
CA LEU A 38 10.07 37.09 6.21
C LEU A 38 10.80 37.77 5.04
N PHE A 39 10.92 39.10 5.06
CA PHE A 39 11.57 39.88 3.99
C PHE A 39 13.10 40.00 4.17
N SER A 40 13.59 39.94 5.41
CA SER A 40 15.03 40.09 5.73
C SER A 40 15.82 38.79 5.64
N PHE A 41 15.15 37.63 5.71
CA PHE A 41 15.78 36.31 5.63
C PHE A 41 15.10 35.41 4.60
N PRO A 42 15.10 35.77 3.30
CA PRO A 42 14.50 34.95 2.23
C PRO A 42 15.09 33.54 2.20
N ALA A 43 16.40 33.42 2.47
CA ALA A 43 17.08 32.14 2.60
C ALA A 43 16.45 31.26 3.69
N LEU A 44 16.12 31.81 4.86
CA LEU A 44 15.57 31.01 5.97
C LEU A 44 14.17 30.46 5.62
N VAL A 45 13.34 31.25 4.93
CA VAL A 45 12.02 30.80 4.47
C VAL A 45 12.15 29.69 3.42
N GLU A 46 13.10 29.82 2.50
CA GLU A 46 13.41 28.79 1.50
C GLU A 46 13.91 27.48 2.15
N TRP A 47 14.79 27.57 3.15
CA TRP A 47 15.29 26.40 3.89
C TRP A 47 14.17 25.71 4.68
N ILE A 48 13.26 26.44 5.33
CA ILE A 48 12.12 25.86 6.05
C ILE A 48 11.17 25.14 5.07
N ALA A 49 10.90 25.75 3.91
CA ALA A 49 10.08 25.12 2.87
C ALA A 49 10.74 23.83 2.34
N ALA A 50 12.05 23.85 2.08
CA ALA A 50 12.77 22.66 1.63
C ALA A 50 12.75 21.52 2.66
N VAL A 51 12.96 21.83 3.95
CA VAL A 51 12.96 20.83 5.03
C VAL A 51 11.57 20.21 5.22
N THR A 52 10.50 21.01 5.17
CA THR A 52 9.14 20.50 5.33
C THR A 52 8.72 19.59 4.17
N ILE A 53 9.10 19.93 2.93
CA ILE A 53 8.88 19.08 1.75
C ILE A 53 9.69 17.78 1.86
N ALA A 54 10.97 17.86 2.24
CA ALA A 54 11.82 16.68 2.39
C ALA A 54 11.29 15.73 3.49
N ALA A 55 10.89 16.27 4.64
CA ALA A 55 10.30 15.48 5.72
C ALA A 55 8.97 14.84 5.30
N GLY A 56 8.10 15.58 4.60
CA GLY A 56 6.83 15.07 4.08
C GLY A 56 7.00 13.93 3.08
N THR A 57 7.90 14.10 2.10
CA THR A 57 8.19 13.07 1.10
C THR A 57 8.83 11.82 1.72
N ALA A 58 9.75 11.99 2.67
CA ALA A 58 10.34 10.87 3.42
C ALA A 58 9.30 10.11 4.24
N ALA A 59 8.40 10.81 4.93
CA ALA A 59 7.33 10.18 5.71
C ALA A 59 6.36 9.38 4.81
N ILE A 60 5.91 9.97 3.69
CA ILE A 60 5.03 9.28 2.74
C ILE A 60 5.75 8.06 2.13
N GLY A 61 7.01 8.21 1.73
CA GLY A 61 7.85 7.13 1.21
C GLY A 61 8.01 5.99 2.21
N TYR A 62 8.27 6.29 3.48
CA TYR A 62 8.38 5.29 4.54
C TYR A 62 7.04 4.58 4.81
N LEU A 63 5.92 5.30 4.82
CA LEU A 63 4.59 4.70 4.98
C LEU A 63 4.24 3.78 3.81
N ALA A 64 4.54 4.21 2.57
CA ALA A 64 4.38 3.37 1.38
C ALA A 64 5.27 2.13 1.47
N TYR A 65 6.56 2.29 1.77
CA TYR A 65 7.50 1.18 1.98
C TYR A 65 6.99 0.19 3.01
N LYS A 66 6.58 0.66 4.20
CA LYS A 66 6.05 -0.19 5.26
C LYS A 66 4.78 -0.91 4.81
N ARG A 67 3.87 -0.24 4.09
CA ARG A 67 2.62 -0.83 3.59
C ARG A 67 2.86 -1.91 2.53
N PHE A 68 3.79 -1.67 1.60
CA PHE A 68 4.08 -2.60 0.50
C PHE A 68 5.01 -3.74 0.93
N TYR A 69 6.04 -3.46 1.74
CA TYR A 69 7.04 -4.44 2.16
C TYR A 69 6.56 -5.33 3.32
N SER A 70 5.83 -4.78 4.31
CA SER A 70 5.35 -5.59 5.45
C SER A 70 4.27 -6.61 5.08
N LYS A 71 3.69 -6.51 3.88
CA LYS A 71 2.70 -7.48 3.40
C LYS A 71 3.35 -8.79 2.97
N ASP A 72 4.67 -8.81 2.74
CA ASP A 72 5.39 -9.94 2.14
C ASP A 72 5.67 -11.09 3.11
N HIS A 73 5.66 -10.84 4.42
CA HIS A 73 5.98 -11.86 5.44
C HIS A 73 4.79 -12.71 5.91
N ARG A 74 3.60 -12.59 5.30
CA ARG A 74 2.55 -13.61 5.50
C ARG A 74 2.90 -14.84 4.69
N ASN A 75 3.68 -15.73 5.30
CA ASN A 75 3.95 -17.13 4.98
C ASN A 75 3.36 -17.61 3.63
N LYS A 76 3.94 -17.14 2.50
CA LYS A 76 3.47 -17.45 1.14
C LYS A 76 3.53 -18.94 0.81
N SER A 77 4.26 -19.72 1.62
CA SER A 77 4.45 -21.16 1.48
C SER A 77 3.42 -22.00 2.25
N MET A 78 2.44 -21.39 2.92
CA MET A 78 1.43 -22.16 3.67
C MET A 78 0.51 -22.96 2.73
N VAL A 79 0.67 -24.29 2.73
CA VAL A 79 -0.10 -25.21 1.88
C VAL A 79 -1.55 -25.31 2.32
N ASN A 80 -1.81 -25.64 3.59
CA ASN A 80 -3.16 -25.73 4.15
C ASN A 80 -3.63 -24.35 4.62
N LEU A 81 -4.70 -23.80 4.05
CA LEU A 81 -5.20 -22.47 4.41
C LEU A 81 -6.24 -22.49 5.54
N HIS A 82 -7.10 -23.51 5.62
CA HIS A 82 -8.32 -23.48 6.45
C HIS A 82 -8.75 -24.82 7.08
N ILE A 83 -8.14 -25.95 6.72
CA ILE A 83 -8.59 -27.27 7.18
C ILE A 83 -8.01 -27.54 8.58
N GLN A 84 -8.87 -27.83 9.57
CA GLN A 84 -8.52 -28.30 10.93
C GLN A 84 -7.33 -27.58 11.59
N LYS A 85 -7.39 -26.25 11.68
CA LYS A 85 -6.28 -25.41 12.17
C LYS A 85 -6.01 -25.52 13.68
N ASP A 86 -6.94 -26.10 14.41
CA ASP A 86 -6.83 -26.51 15.80
C ASP A 86 -5.93 -27.74 15.99
N ASN A 87 -5.74 -28.57 14.94
CA ASN A 87 -4.87 -29.72 14.97
C ASN A 87 -3.44 -29.34 14.54
N PRO A 88 -2.40 -29.51 15.40
CA PRO A 88 -1.03 -29.15 15.06
C PRO A 88 -0.45 -29.99 13.91
N LYS A 89 -0.97 -31.20 13.68
CA LYS A 89 -0.54 -32.09 12.58
C LYS A 89 -1.67 -33.02 12.16
N ILE A 90 -2.27 -32.73 11.02
CA ILE A 90 -3.40 -33.48 10.48
C ILE A 90 -2.89 -34.73 9.75
N VAL A 91 -3.33 -35.91 10.19
CA VAL A 91 -2.98 -37.23 9.63
C VAL A 91 -4.27 -38.03 9.44
N HIS A 92 -4.41 -38.71 8.31
CA HIS A 92 -5.52 -39.64 8.05
C HIS A 92 -4.94 -41.04 7.84
N ALA A 93 -5.48 -42.02 8.55
CA ALA A 93 -5.17 -43.43 8.39
C ALA A 93 -6.41 -44.14 7.86
N PHE A 94 -6.22 -45.02 6.88
CA PHE A 94 -7.26 -45.85 6.29
C PHE A 94 -6.73 -47.27 6.17
N ASP A 95 -7.53 -48.24 6.60
CA ASP A 95 -7.22 -49.65 6.44
C ASP A 95 -7.53 -50.09 5.01
N MET A 96 -6.66 -50.92 4.42
CA MET A 96 -6.76 -51.30 3.01
C MET A 96 -8.04 -52.09 2.70
N GLU A 97 -8.57 -52.79 3.70
CA GLU A 97 -9.76 -53.61 3.64
C GLU A 97 -11.04 -52.76 3.52
N ASP A 98 -11.03 -51.57 4.12
CA ASP A 98 -12.16 -50.63 4.14
C ASP A 98 -12.20 -49.73 2.90
N LEU A 99 -11.15 -49.73 2.09
CA LEU A 99 -11.17 -49.10 0.79
C LEU A 99 -12.08 -49.90 -0.15
N GLY A 100 -13.09 -49.24 -0.71
CA GLY A 100 -13.78 -49.75 -1.89
C GLY A 100 -12.83 -49.92 -3.09
N ASP A 101 -13.35 -50.25 -4.27
CA ASP A 101 -12.52 -50.56 -5.45
C ASP A 101 -11.50 -49.46 -5.81
N LYS A 102 -11.87 -48.21 -5.52
CA LYS A 102 -11.05 -47.03 -5.79
C LYS A 102 -11.29 -45.94 -4.75
N ALA A 103 -10.21 -45.46 -4.14
CA ALA A 103 -10.20 -44.26 -3.31
C ALA A 103 -9.35 -43.16 -3.95
N VAL A 104 -9.80 -41.91 -3.83
CA VAL A 104 -9.09 -40.74 -4.37
C VAL A 104 -8.91 -39.71 -3.26
N TYR A 105 -7.67 -39.50 -2.82
CA TYR A 105 -7.32 -38.64 -1.71
C TYR A 105 -6.75 -37.29 -2.16
N CYS A 106 -7.11 -36.24 -1.44
CA CYS A 106 -6.66 -34.88 -1.68
C CYS A 106 -5.22 -34.69 -1.22
N ARG A 107 -4.39 -34.05 -2.05
CA ARG A 107 -3.05 -33.58 -1.68
C ARG A 107 -2.89 -32.06 -1.75
N CYS A 108 -3.89 -31.34 -2.26
CA CYS A 108 -3.83 -29.89 -2.45
C CYS A 108 -4.36 -29.08 -1.27
N TRP A 109 -5.02 -29.70 -0.29
CA TRP A 109 -5.63 -29.00 0.86
C TRP A 109 -6.68 -27.94 0.46
N ARG A 110 -7.38 -28.15 -0.66
CA ARG A 110 -8.49 -27.29 -1.14
C ARG A 110 -9.83 -28.00 -1.21
N SER A 111 -9.85 -29.32 -1.03
CA SER A 111 -11.07 -30.10 -1.11
C SER A 111 -12.02 -29.76 0.03
N LYS A 112 -13.31 -29.55 -0.31
CA LYS A 112 -14.38 -29.42 0.68
C LYS A 112 -14.74 -30.76 1.33
N LYS A 113 -14.34 -31.87 0.70
CA LYS A 113 -14.52 -33.24 1.18
C LYS A 113 -13.22 -33.83 1.72
N PHE A 114 -12.27 -32.99 2.15
CA PHE A 114 -10.99 -33.45 2.71
C PHE A 114 -11.25 -34.48 3.83
N PRO A 115 -10.61 -35.65 3.80
CA PRO A 115 -9.37 -36.02 3.06
C PRO A 115 -9.55 -36.50 1.61
N PHE A 116 -10.77 -36.63 1.10
CA PHE A 116 -11.03 -37.09 -0.27
C PHE A 116 -10.86 -35.97 -1.29
N CYS A 117 -10.52 -36.33 -2.53
CA CYS A 117 -10.46 -35.37 -3.63
C CYS A 117 -11.86 -35.09 -4.20
N ASP A 118 -12.18 -33.81 -4.39
CA ASP A 118 -13.41 -33.33 -5.01
C ASP A 118 -13.16 -32.54 -6.32
N GLY A 119 -11.92 -32.52 -6.81
CA GLY A 119 -11.52 -31.77 -8.00
C GLY A 119 -11.03 -30.34 -7.74
N ALA A 120 -11.06 -29.82 -6.50
CA ALA A 120 -10.64 -28.45 -6.21
C ALA A 120 -9.18 -28.10 -6.58
N HIS A 121 -8.32 -29.12 -6.81
CA HIS A 121 -6.95 -28.92 -7.27
C HIS A 121 -6.88 -28.28 -8.67
N THR A 122 -7.86 -28.52 -9.56
CA THR A 122 -7.88 -27.92 -10.90
C THR A 122 -7.94 -26.39 -10.81
N LYS A 123 -8.91 -25.87 -10.06
CA LYS A 123 -9.04 -24.42 -9.85
C LYS A 123 -7.79 -23.82 -9.18
N HIS A 124 -7.23 -24.51 -8.18
CA HIS A 124 -5.99 -24.07 -7.53
C HIS A 124 -4.82 -24.00 -8.53
N ASN A 125 -4.66 -25.01 -9.39
CA ASN A 125 -3.61 -25.03 -10.42
C ASN A 125 -3.80 -23.89 -11.44
N GLU A 126 -5.04 -23.64 -11.90
CA GLU A 126 -5.36 -22.54 -12.81
C GLU A 126 -5.05 -21.16 -12.21
N GLU A 127 -5.38 -20.95 -10.93
CA GLU A 127 -5.18 -19.66 -10.25
C GLU A 127 -3.72 -19.39 -9.87
N THR A 128 -2.93 -20.44 -9.62
CA THR A 128 -1.56 -20.31 -9.06
C THR A 128 -0.45 -20.71 -10.02
N GLY A 129 -0.77 -21.38 -11.14
CA GLY A 129 0.22 -22.00 -12.04
C GLY A 129 0.86 -23.27 -11.47
N ASP A 130 0.26 -23.86 -10.44
CA ASP A 130 0.71 -25.11 -9.80
C ASP A 130 0.29 -26.35 -10.62
N ASN A 131 0.80 -27.52 -10.26
CA ASN A 131 0.58 -28.78 -10.98
C ASN A 131 0.24 -29.96 -10.06
N VAL A 132 -0.35 -29.69 -8.90
CA VAL A 132 -0.72 -30.73 -7.93
C VAL A 132 -1.90 -31.57 -8.39
N GLY A 133 -1.95 -32.83 -7.92
CA GLY A 133 -3.04 -33.77 -8.22
C GLY A 133 -3.30 -34.73 -7.06
N PRO A 134 -4.41 -35.49 -7.10
CA PRO A 134 -4.78 -36.41 -6.04
C PRO A 134 -3.85 -37.63 -5.96
N LEU A 135 -3.97 -38.39 -4.86
CA LEU A 135 -3.47 -39.75 -4.74
C LEU A 135 -4.62 -40.72 -5.03
N ILE A 136 -4.44 -41.64 -5.97
CA ILE A 136 -5.45 -42.66 -6.29
C ILE A 136 -4.94 -44.00 -5.78
N ILE A 137 -5.72 -44.65 -4.92
CA ILE A 137 -5.47 -46.01 -4.44
C ILE A 137 -6.55 -46.90 -5.04
N LYS A 138 -6.14 -47.97 -5.72
CA LYS A 138 -7.04 -48.98 -6.29
C LYS A 138 -6.80 -50.29 -5.57
N LYS A 139 -7.88 -51.00 -5.23
CA LYS A 139 -7.76 -52.37 -4.74
C LYS A 139 -7.22 -53.24 -5.87
N LYS A 140 -6.24 -54.07 -5.57
CA LYS A 140 -5.75 -55.05 -6.54
C LYS A 140 -6.84 -56.10 -6.73
N GLU A 141 -7.24 -56.35 -7.97
CA GLU A 141 -8.08 -57.49 -8.30
C GLU A 141 -7.30 -58.76 -7.94
N THR A 142 -7.81 -59.50 -6.96
CA THR A 142 -7.29 -60.80 -6.50
C THR A 142 -8.00 -61.93 -7.21
#